data_AF-A0A945M6G5-F1
#
_entry.id   AF-A0A945M6G5-F1
#
_cell.length_a   1.000
_cell.length_b   1.000
_cell.length_c   1.000
_cell.angle_alpha   90.00
_cell.angle_beta   90.00
_cell.angle_gamma   90.00
#
_symmetry.space_group_name_H-M   'P 1'
#
loop_
_entity.id
_entity.type
_entity.pdbx_description
1 polymer ?
#
loop_
_entity_poly.entity_id
_entity_poly.type
_entity_poly.pdbx_seq_one_letter_code
_entity_poly.pdbx_strand_id
1 'polypeptide(L)' 'MTTILFTHDACLDHDPGPHHPECPARLAAVLAALEDPAFAALERRVPRAAT' A
#
# COMPACT_ATOMS: atom_id res chain seq x y z
N MET A 1 19.44 8.35 6.43
CA MET A 1 18.49 8.71 5.35
C MET A 1 17.19 8.00 5.65
N THR A 2 16.05 8.70 5.61
CA THR A 2 14.74 8.13 5.98
C THR A 2 13.96 7.83 4.71
N THR A 3 13.35 6.64 4.64
CA THR A 3 12.44 6.25 3.56
C THR A 3 11.02 6.29 4.08
N ILE A 4 10.15 7.04 3.40
CA ILE A 4 8.75 7.23 3.80
C ILE A 4 7.85 6.35 2.93
N LEU A 5 6.92 5.62 3.56
CA LEU A 5 5.85 4.88 2.90
C LEU A 5 4.54 5.65 3.02
N PHE A 6 3.99 6.07 1.87
CA PHE A 6 2.62 6.57 1.77
C PHE A 6 1.73 5.51 1.13
N THR A 7 0.59 5.24 1.76
CA THR A 7 -0.50 4.39 1.25
C THR A 7 -1.82 4.83 1.88
N HIS A 8 -2.95 4.37 1.37
CA HIS A 8 -4.27 4.62 1.92
C HIS A 8 -5.21 3.43 1.67
N ASP A 9 -6.08 3.10 2.63
CA ASP A 9 -6.95 1.92 2.56
C ASP A 9 -7.89 1.96 1.35
N ALA A 10 -8.33 3.14 0.93
CA ALA A 10 -9.13 3.34 -0.29
C ALA A 10 -8.45 2.80 -1.58
N CYS A 11 -7.14 2.60 -1.61
CA CYS A 11 -6.48 1.94 -2.74
C CYS A 11 -6.87 0.46 -2.86
N LEU A 12 -7.31 -0.18 -1.76
CA LEU A 12 -7.81 -1.57 -1.75
C LEU A 12 -9.25 -1.68 -2.26
N ASP A 13 -10.00 -0.57 -2.29
CA ASP A 13 -11.36 -0.51 -2.83
C ASP A 13 -11.38 -0.45 -4.37
N HIS A 14 -10.21 -0.45 -5.02
CA HIS A 14 -10.12 -0.48 -6.47
C HIS A 14 -10.64 -1.81 -7.03
N ASP A 15 -11.79 -1.79 -7.71
CA ASP A 15 -12.31 -2.97 -8.41
C ASP A 15 -12.20 -2.81 -9.93
N PRO A 16 -11.19 -3.46 -10.56
CA PRO A 16 -11.03 -3.49 -12.01
C PRO A 16 -11.84 -4.62 -12.68
N GLY A 17 -12.55 -5.45 -11.91
CA GLY A 17 -13.34 -6.56 -12.41
C GLY A 17 -12.62 -7.92 -12.40
N PRO A 18 -13.35 -9.01 -12.72
CA PRO A 18 -12.84 -10.38 -12.61
C PRO A 18 -11.70 -10.65 -13.59
N HIS A 19 -10.74 -11.47 -13.15
CA HIS A 19 -9.54 -11.88 -13.89
C HIS A 19 -8.58 -10.73 -14.27
N HIS A 20 -8.81 -9.51 -13.79
CA HIS A 20 -7.90 -8.40 -14.07
C HIS A 20 -6.57 -8.62 -13.31
N PRO A 21 -5.41 -8.54 -14.01
CA PRO A 21 -4.11 -8.82 -13.40
C PRO A 21 -3.66 -7.72 -12.44
N GLU A 22 -4.08 -6.48 -12.67
CA GLU A 22 -3.95 -5.41 -11.69
C GLU A 22 -5.17 -5.53 -10.76
N CYS A 23 -4.98 -5.87 -9.49
CA CYS A 23 -6.06 -6.11 -8.55
C CYS A 23 -5.62 -5.80 -7.11
N PRO A 24 -6.56 -5.51 -6.18
CA PRO A 24 -6.24 -5.17 -4.79
C PRO A 24 -5.35 -6.18 -4.06
N ALA A 25 -5.47 -7.47 -4.40
CA ALA A 25 -4.66 -8.51 -3.80
C ALA A 25 -3.15 -8.30 -4.01
N ARG A 26 -2.74 -7.66 -5.12
CA ARG A 26 -1.33 -7.30 -5.36
C ARG A 26 -0.83 -6.26 -4.36
N LEU A 27 -1.62 -5.22 -4.12
CA LEU A 27 -1.27 -4.20 -3.13
C LEU A 27 -1.26 -4.79 -1.72
N ALA A 28 -2.26 -5.59 -1.36
CA ALA A 28 -2.32 -6.27 -0.07
C ALA A 28 -1.07 -7.15 0.18
N ALA A 29 -0.62 -7.90 -0.83
CA ALA A 29 0.59 -8.71 -0.73
C ALA A 29 1.86 -7.87 -0.50
N VAL A 30 1.98 -6.73 -1.19
CA VAL A 30 3.11 -5.79 -0.99
C VAL A 30 3.07 -5.20 0.43
N LEU A 31 1.91 -4.72 0.88
CA LEU A 31 1.77 -4.14 2.21
C LEU A 31 2.10 -5.16 3.31
N ALA A 32 1.64 -6.40 3.17
CA ALA A 32 1.98 -7.49 4.08
C ALA A 32 3.49 -7.78 4.12
N ALA A 33 4.17 -7.79 2.97
CA ALA A 33 5.62 -7.99 2.93
C ALA A 33 6.39 -6.83 3.60
N LEU A 34 5.87 -5.61 3.53
CA LEU A 34 6.47 -4.45 4.19
C LEU A 34 6.27 -4.41 5.71
N GLU A 35 5.46 -5.30 6.28
CA GLU A 35 5.36 -5.50 7.74
C GLU A 35 6.53 -6.33 8.31
N ASP A 36 7.38 -6.93 7.46
CA ASP A 36 8.56 -7.67 7.90
C ASP A 36 9.52 -6.75 8.71
N PRO A 37 10.15 -7.24 9.80
CA PRO A 37 11.10 -6.47 10.60
C PRO A 37 12.23 -5.82 9.81
N ALA A 38 12.63 -6.37 8.65
CA ALA A 38 13.59 -5.76 7.74
C ALA A 38 13.17 -4.37 7.26
N PHE A 39 11.87 -4.06 7.26
CA PHE A 39 11.28 -2.78 6.86
C PHE A 39 10.80 -1.93 8.04
N ALA A 40 11.15 -2.27 9.29
CA ALA A 40 10.74 -1.51 10.48
C ALA A 40 11.22 -0.04 10.48
N ALA A 41 12.27 0.27 9.70
CA ALA A 41 12.78 1.64 9.55
C ALA A 41 11.97 2.52 8.58
N LEU A 42 10.95 1.96 7.91
CA LEU A 42 10.05 2.75 7.06
C LEU A 42 9.21 3.69 7.91
N GLU A 43 9.26 4.98 7.59
CA GLU A 43 8.36 5.95 8.19
C GLU A 43 7.02 5.91 7.47
N ARG A 44 5.97 5.45 8.16
CA ARG A 44 4.63 5.30 7.58
C ARG A 44 3.82 6.57 7.82
N ARG A 45 3.27 7.15 6.75
CA ARG A 45 2.47 8.39 6.81
C ARG A 45 1.20 8.27 5.99
N VAL A 46 0.14 8.92 6.46
CA VAL A 46 -1.12 9.05 5.72
C VAL A 46 -0.99 10.20 4.71
N PRO A 47 -1.42 10.04 3.45
CA PRO A 47 -1.41 11.13 2.48
C PRO A 47 -2.38 12.24 2.89
N ARG A 48 -2.12 13.47 2.43
CA ARG A 48 -3.09 14.57 2.58
C ARG A 48 -4.37 14.25 1.81
N ALA A 49 -5.50 14.79 2.27
CA ALA A 49 -6.74 14.77 1.50
C ALA A 49 -6.55 15.43 0.12
N ALA A 50 -7.26 14.92 -0.89
CA ALA A 50 -7.32 15.54 -2.20
C ALA A 50 -8.01 16.91 -2.11
N THR A 51 -7.56 17.85 -2.94
CA THR A 51 -8.14 19.19 -3.11
C THR A 51 -9.13 19.21 -4.25
#